data_AF-A0A0S8D7Q9-F1
#
_entry.id   AF-A0A0S8D7Q9-F1
#
_cell.length_a   1.000
_cell.length_b   1.000
_cell.length_c   1.000
_cell.angle_alpha   90.00
_cell.angle_beta   90.00
_cell.angle_gamma   90.00
#
_symmetry.space_group_name_H-M   'P 1'
#
loop_
_entity.id
_entity.type
_entity.pdbx_description
1 polymer ?
#
loop_
_entity_poly.entity_id
_entity_poly.type
_entity_poly.pdbx_seq_one_letter_code
_entity_poly.pdbx_strand_id
1 'polypeptide(L)'
;MDFSAVAKILIVFFGVLTISRIRIPLGVGLIGGGLLLDLWSGKSLQVLPADFWQALMRPELWLLTINISLIMEIGHFMASDENGKAIVSLARRYGGKHGQAASLVLIPAAIGLVPLPGGALFSAPLVGQSAENSSSPEWKAAVNYWFRHILEYWWPLYPVVIVTLSIFTLQTWKFMLLQIPFTFVSLSAGYFFLLRHKTFSFTADDPASEQELPSIVQVLLPIIIIVLATLLLPGFFHKIMPGLNPASSKLLSMLTGLVISLALIRFGRANYSRKMFSDLFTLKTLNVFLTLGG
;
A
#
# COMPACT_ATOMS: atom_id res chain seq x y z
N MET A 1 35.57 10.45 17.68
CA MET A 1 35.55 10.18 16.23
C MET A 1 34.28 10.80 15.68
N ASP A 2 34.41 11.80 14.81
CA ASP A 2 33.24 12.43 14.20
C ASP A 2 32.73 11.53 13.07
N PHE A 3 31.65 10.81 13.34
CA PHE A 3 30.95 10.03 12.34
C PHE A 3 30.30 10.96 11.31
N SER A 4 30.40 10.61 10.02
CA SER A 4 29.65 11.30 8.96
C SER A 4 28.15 11.17 9.21
N ALA A 5 27.35 12.12 8.70
CA ALA A 5 25.89 12.06 8.83
C ALA A 5 25.31 10.75 8.29
N VAL A 6 25.84 10.26 7.17
CA VAL A 6 25.45 8.97 6.58
C VAL A 6 25.76 7.82 7.52
N ALA A 7 26.93 7.79 8.14
CA ALA A 7 27.29 6.75 9.10
C ALA A 7 26.37 6.76 10.33
N LYS A 8 26.04 7.94 10.87
CA LYS A 8 25.08 8.08 11.99
C LYS A 8 23.71 7.51 11.61
N ILE A 9 23.19 7.87 10.44
CA ILE A 9 21.89 7.38 9.94
C ILE A 9 21.92 5.86 9.77
N LEU A 10 22.96 5.30 9.15
CA LEU A 10 23.06 3.85 8.94
C LEU A 10 23.16 3.09 10.27
N ILE A 11 23.95 3.58 11.22
CA ILE A 11 24.07 2.96 12.56
C ILE A 11 22.71 2.95 13.25
N VAL A 12 21.99 4.07 13.25
CA VAL A 12 20.66 4.13 13.86
C VAL A 12 19.68 3.23 13.13
N PHE A 13 19.69 3.21 11.79
CA PHE A 13 18.85 2.33 10.99
C PHE A 13 19.06 0.85 11.34
N PHE A 14 20.31 0.36 11.36
CA PHE A 14 20.61 -1.01 11.76
C PHE A 14 20.28 -1.28 13.24
N GLY A 15 20.42 -0.27 14.10
CA GLY A 15 19.97 -0.31 15.49
C GLY A 15 18.47 -0.56 15.60
N VAL A 16 17.65 0.21 14.87
CA VAL A 16 16.19 0.04 14.82
C VAL A 16 15.82 -1.36 14.31
N LEU A 17 16.50 -1.87 13.27
CA LEU A 17 16.27 -3.23 12.77
C LEU A 17 16.61 -4.30 13.83
N THR A 18 17.70 -4.10 14.58
CA THR A 18 18.11 -5.03 15.65
C THR A 18 17.12 -5.01 16.81
N ILE A 19 16.62 -3.82 17.17
CA ILE A 19 15.57 -3.64 18.19
C ILE A 19 14.25 -4.28 17.74
N SER A 20 13.90 -4.18 16.46
CA SER A 20 12.70 -4.84 15.93
C SER A 20 12.79 -6.37 16.01
N ARG A 21 14.00 -6.96 15.95
CA ARG A 21 14.22 -8.41 16.12
C ARG A 21 13.92 -8.90 17.54
N ILE A 22 13.97 -8.03 18.56
CA ILE A 22 13.67 -8.36 19.97
C ILE A 22 12.21 -8.08 20.36
N ARG A 23 11.28 -8.13 19.38
CA ARG A 23 9.82 -7.93 19.55
C ARG A 23 9.41 -6.53 20.03
N ILE A 24 10.30 -5.55 19.99
CA ILE A 24 9.89 -4.15 20.19
C ILE A 24 9.15 -3.69 18.93
N PRO A 25 7.97 -3.03 19.06
CA PRO A 25 7.24 -2.51 17.91
C PRO A 25 8.12 -1.57 17.10
N LEU A 26 8.09 -1.72 15.77
CA LEU A 26 8.93 -0.95 14.86
C LEU A 26 8.78 0.56 15.10
N GLY A 27 7.56 1.03 15.38
CA GLY A 27 7.34 2.46 15.62
C GLY A 27 8.04 3.00 16.86
N VAL A 28 8.12 2.21 17.95
CA VAL A 28 8.92 2.58 19.13
C VAL A 28 10.40 2.67 18.77
N GLY A 29 10.87 1.74 17.94
CA GLY A 29 12.23 1.76 17.40
C GLY A 29 12.50 3.02 16.58
N LEU A 30 11.58 3.42 15.70
CA LEU A 30 11.71 4.63 14.87
C LEU A 30 11.71 5.91 15.70
N ILE A 31 10.81 6.06 16.68
CA ILE A 31 10.78 7.21 17.60
C ILE A 31 12.10 7.28 18.38
N GLY A 32 12.53 6.16 18.97
CA GLY A 32 13.80 6.09 19.70
C GLY A 32 15.01 6.39 18.83
N GLY A 33 15.01 5.90 17.59
CA GLY A 33 16.05 6.19 16.60
C GLY A 33 16.09 7.66 16.21
N GLY A 34 14.94 8.30 16.02
CA GLY A 34 14.84 9.74 15.74
C GLY A 34 15.40 10.59 16.88
N LEU A 35 14.98 10.32 18.12
CA LEU A 35 15.50 11.00 19.32
C LEU A 35 17.01 10.79 19.49
N LEU A 36 17.50 9.58 19.20
CA LEU A 36 18.93 9.27 19.23
C LEU A 36 19.70 10.05 18.17
N LEU A 37 19.16 10.21 16.95
CA LEU A 37 19.76 11.03 15.91
C LEU A 37 19.80 12.51 16.29
N ASP A 38 18.75 13.02 16.92
CA ASP A 38 18.71 14.41 17.40
C ASP A 38 19.81 14.68 18.43
N LEU A 39 19.94 13.80 19.43
CA LEU A 39 21.02 13.89 20.42
C LEU A 39 22.40 13.74 19.80
N TRP A 40 22.58 12.77 18.91
CA TRP A 40 23.86 12.52 18.25
C TRP A 40 24.24 13.61 17.23
N SER A 41 23.27 14.41 16.81
CA SER A 41 23.48 15.61 15.99
C SER A 41 23.81 16.85 16.82
N GLY A 42 23.88 16.72 18.15
CA GLY A 42 24.30 17.79 19.06
C GLY A 42 23.15 18.62 19.64
N LYS A 43 21.88 18.21 19.44
CA LYS A 43 20.75 18.87 20.13
C LYS A 43 20.80 18.55 21.62
N SER A 44 20.38 19.52 22.45
CA SER A 44 20.33 19.34 23.89
C SER A 44 19.10 18.53 24.30
N LEU A 45 19.21 17.80 25.41
CA LEU A 45 18.14 16.97 25.98
C LEU A 45 16.88 17.80 26.31
N GLN A 46 17.04 19.10 26.56
CA GLN A 46 15.95 20.03 26.88
C GLN A 46 15.08 20.37 25.66
N VAL A 47 15.63 20.26 24.44
CA VAL A 47 14.91 20.59 23.19
C VAL A 47 14.15 19.38 22.65
N LEU A 48 14.55 18.15 23.01
CA LEU A 48 13.90 16.92 22.55
C LEU A 48 12.38 16.89 22.76
N PRO A 49 11.81 17.27 23.93
CA PRO A 49 10.36 17.25 24.10
C PRO A 49 9.65 18.21 23.16
N ALA A 50 10.26 19.37 22.88
CA ALA A 50 9.71 20.36 21.97
C ALA A 50 9.75 19.85 20.52
N ASP A 51 10.86 19.24 20.09
CA ASP A 51 10.98 18.65 18.75
C ASP A 51 10.01 17.48 18.53
N PHE A 52 9.88 16.60 19.53
CA PHE A 52 8.90 15.52 19.52
C PHE A 52 7.47 16.06 19.43
N TRP A 53 7.15 17.10 20.22
CA TRP A 53 5.84 17.75 20.17
C TRP A 53 5.58 18.42 18.82
N GLN A 54 6.57 19.10 18.25
CA GLN A 54 6.47 19.68 16.91
C GLN A 54 6.23 18.61 15.85
N ALA A 55 6.88 17.44 15.95
CA ALA A 55 6.64 16.32 15.04
C ALA A 55 5.20 15.81 15.12
N LEU A 56 4.64 15.68 16.34
CA LEU A 56 3.24 15.30 16.55
C LEU A 56 2.24 16.35 16.04
N MET A 57 2.62 17.63 16.04
CA MET A 57 1.77 18.71 15.53
C MET A 57 1.85 18.88 14.01
N ARG A 58 2.68 18.10 13.30
CA ARG A 58 2.76 18.17 11.83
C ARG A 58 1.48 17.63 11.20
N PRO A 59 0.80 18.40 10.34
CA PRO A 59 -0.41 17.93 9.67
C PRO A 59 -0.13 16.71 8.77
N GLU A 60 1.08 16.59 8.21
CA GLU A 60 1.46 15.46 7.36
C GLU A 60 1.36 14.12 8.08
N LEU A 61 1.71 14.06 9.37
CA LEU A 61 1.64 12.83 10.18
C LEU A 61 0.19 12.34 10.28
N TRP A 62 -0.72 13.24 10.63
CA TRP A 62 -2.13 12.92 10.81
C TRP A 62 -2.83 12.68 9.48
N LEU A 63 -2.54 13.47 8.46
CA LEU A 63 -3.05 13.25 7.11
C LEU A 63 -2.60 11.88 6.58
N LEU A 64 -1.33 11.51 6.76
CA LEU A 64 -0.83 10.20 6.36
C LEU A 64 -1.53 9.08 7.14
N THR A 65 -1.62 9.21 8.47
CA THR A 65 -2.31 8.25 9.33
C THR A 65 -3.76 8.04 8.89
N ILE A 66 -4.54 9.12 8.75
CA ILE A 66 -5.94 9.07 8.31
C ILE A 66 -6.06 8.45 6.92
N ASN A 67 -5.20 8.85 5.99
CA ASN A 67 -5.20 8.29 4.64
C ASN A 67 -4.96 6.77 4.65
N ILE A 68 -3.95 6.30 5.40
CA ILE A 68 -3.69 4.86 5.55
C ILE A 68 -4.90 4.16 6.17
N SER A 69 -5.53 4.77 7.20
CA SER A 69 -6.75 4.25 7.82
C SER A 69 -7.87 4.01 6.80
N LEU A 70 -8.13 5.00 5.95
CA LEU A 70 -9.21 4.95 4.95
C LEU A 70 -8.86 4.05 3.77
N ILE A 71 -7.58 3.96 3.40
CA ILE A 71 -7.09 3.02 2.38
C ILE A 71 -7.36 1.57 2.81
N MET A 72 -7.28 1.24 4.10
CA MET A 72 -7.65 -0.11 4.58
C MET A 72 -9.09 -0.46 4.27
N GLU A 73 -10.02 0.50 4.37
CA GLU A 73 -11.43 0.30 4.02
C GLU A 73 -11.62 0.05 2.51
N ILE A 74 -10.82 0.69 1.65
CA ILE A 74 -10.79 0.38 0.22
C ILE A 74 -10.22 -1.03 -0.01
N GLY A 75 -9.21 -1.42 0.78
CA GLY A 75 -8.62 -2.76 0.73
C GLY A 75 -9.63 -3.85 1.09
N HIS A 76 -10.39 -3.66 2.17
CA HIS A 76 -11.47 -4.55 2.57
C HIS A 76 -12.55 -4.65 1.49
N PHE A 77 -12.84 -3.55 0.79
CA PHE A 77 -13.81 -3.53 -0.30
C PHE A 77 -13.32 -4.39 -1.46
N MET A 78 -12.09 -4.19 -1.90
CA MET A 78 -11.50 -4.99 -2.98
C MET A 78 -11.41 -6.48 -2.63
N ALA A 79 -11.13 -6.78 -1.36
CA ALA A 79 -10.95 -8.14 -0.88
C ALA A 79 -12.24 -8.87 -0.50
N SER A 80 -13.40 -8.23 -0.65
CA SER A 80 -14.69 -8.91 -0.50
C SER A 80 -14.82 -10.06 -1.51
N ASP A 81 -15.56 -11.11 -1.14
CA ASP A 81 -15.66 -12.34 -1.94
C ASP A 81 -16.11 -12.06 -3.39
N GLU A 82 -17.14 -11.24 -3.56
CA GLU A 82 -17.66 -10.83 -4.88
C GLU A 82 -16.60 -10.09 -5.73
N ASN A 83 -15.92 -9.10 -5.13
CA ASN A 83 -14.94 -8.28 -5.86
C ASN A 83 -13.65 -9.07 -6.15
N GLY A 84 -13.21 -9.91 -5.22
CA GLY A 84 -12.08 -10.82 -5.41
C GLY A 84 -12.35 -11.80 -6.55
N LYS A 85 -13.54 -12.42 -6.58
CA LYS A 85 -13.98 -13.28 -7.69
C LYS A 85 -14.03 -12.54 -9.02
N ALA A 86 -14.53 -11.30 -9.05
CA ALA A 86 -14.54 -10.47 -10.26
C ALA A 86 -13.12 -10.16 -10.79
N ILE A 87 -12.14 -9.97 -9.90
CA ILE A 87 -10.72 -9.81 -10.29
C ILE A 87 -10.16 -11.13 -10.84
N VAL A 88 -10.47 -12.26 -10.20
CA VAL A 88 -10.01 -13.59 -10.61
C VAL A 88 -10.57 -13.97 -11.98
N SER A 89 -11.89 -13.80 -12.19
CA SER A 89 -12.56 -14.16 -13.45
C SER A 89 -12.00 -13.37 -14.62
N LEU A 90 -11.78 -12.06 -14.43
CA LEU A 90 -11.13 -11.22 -15.43
C LEU A 90 -9.72 -11.72 -15.77
N ALA A 91 -8.90 -12.02 -14.75
CA ALA A 91 -7.54 -12.50 -14.97
C ALA A 91 -7.51 -13.82 -15.75
N ARG A 92 -8.43 -14.74 -15.47
CA ARG A 92 -8.55 -16.02 -16.18
C ARG A 92 -9.03 -15.81 -17.61
N ARG A 93 -10.06 -14.99 -17.80
CA ARG A 93 -10.64 -14.68 -19.12
C ARG A 93 -9.64 -14.04 -20.07
N TYR A 94 -8.86 -13.06 -19.62
CA TYR A 94 -7.88 -12.38 -20.46
C TYR A 94 -6.54 -13.14 -20.56
N GLY A 95 -6.23 -14.02 -19.62
CA GLY A 95 -5.00 -14.81 -19.65
C GLY A 95 -5.04 -16.01 -20.60
N GLY A 96 -6.21 -16.43 -21.09
CA GLY A 96 -6.36 -17.55 -22.02
C GLY A 96 -5.67 -18.82 -21.50
N LYS A 97 -4.82 -19.46 -22.31
CA LYS A 97 -4.03 -20.65 -21.91
C LYS A 97 -3.06 -20.40 -20.73
N HIS A 98 -2.79 -19.14 -20.40
CA HIS A 98 -1.99 -18.72 -19.25
C HIS A 98 -2.85 -18.09 -18.15
N GLY A 99 -4.17 -18.28 -18.17
CA GLY A 99 -5.13 -17.72 -17.21
C GLY A 99 -4.74 -17.95 -15.76
N GLN A 100 -4.29 -19.15 -15.42
CA GLN A 100 -3.84 -19.47 -14.07
C GLN A 100 -2.60 -18.66 -13.65
N ALA A 101 -1.58 -18.59 -14.52
CA ALA A 101 -0.38 -17.78 -14.26
C ALA A 101 -0.71 -16.28 -14.19
N ALA A 102 -1.61 -15.81 -15.05
CA ALA A 102 -2.10 -14.44 -15.03
C ALA A 102 -2.82 -14.11 -13.72
N SER A 103 -3.70 -15.00 -13.22
CA SER A 103 -4.36 -14.84 -11.92
C SER A 103 -3.35 -14.76 -10.77
N LEU A 104 -2.31 -15.59 -10.77
CA LEU A 104 -1.28 -15.59 -9.73
C LEU A 104 -0.46 -14.28 -9.68
N VAL A 105 -0.42 -13.52 -10.77
CA VAL A 105 0.21 -12.20 -10.84
C VAL A 105 -0.79 -11.08 -10.56
N LEU A 106 -1.91 -11.08 -11.27
CA LEU A 106 -2.87 -9.99 -11.31
C LEU A 106 -3.63 -9.85 -9.99
N ILE A 107 -3.93 -10.95 -9.29
CA ILE A 107 -4.64 -10.90 -8.01
C ILE A 107 -3.79 -10.19 -6.94
N PRO A 108 -2.55 -10.63 -6.64
CA PRO A 108 -1.69 -9.89 -5.73
C PRO A 108 -1.43 -8.46 -6.19
N ALA A 109 -1.18 -8.23 -7.49
CA ALA A 109 -0.92 -6.90 -8.01
C ALA A 109 -2.11 -5.95 -7.84
N ALA A 110 -3.34 -6.42 -8.07
CA ALA A 110 -4.56 -5.65 -7.88
C ALA A 110 -4.75 -5.26 -6.41
N ILE A 111 -4.54 -6.19 -5.47
CA ILE A 111 -4.57 -5.88 -4.04
C ILE A 111 -3.42 -4.94 -3.66
N GLY A 112 -2.27 -5.05 -4.33
CA GLY A 112 -1.13 -4.15 -4.18
C GLY A 112 -1.40 -2.70 -4.58
N LEU A 113 -2.39 -2.44 -5.45
CA LEU A 113 -2.80 -1.05 -5.78
C LEU A 113 -3.28 -0.27 -4.55
N VAL A 114 -3.67 -0.97 -3.50
CA VAL A 114 -4.13 -0.38 -2.25
C VAL A 114 -3.08 -0.70 -1.20
N PRO A 115 -2.18 0.24 -0.85
CA PRO A 115 -1.12 -0.02 0.11
C PRO A 115 -1.74 -0.16 1.50
N LEU A 116 -2.12 -1.39 1.86
CA LEU A 116 -2.72 -1.69 3.15
C LEU A 116 -1.84 -2.61 4.01
N PRO A 117 -1.75 -2.32 5.32
CA PRO A 117 -1.17 -3.24 6.28
C PRO A 117 -1.98 -4.53 6.33
N GLY A 118 -1.31 -5.68 6.33
CA GLY A 118 -2.03 -6.96 6.34
C GLY A 118 -2.72 -7.33 5.02
N GLY A 119 -2.46 -6.61 3.92
CA GLY A 119 -2.91 -6.95 2.56
C GLY A 119 -2.65 -8.42 2.16
N ALA A 120 -1.65 -9.06 2.78
CA ALA A 120 -1.33 -10.46 2.59
C ALA A 120 -2.48 -11.39 2.95
N LEU A 121 -3.19 -11.08 4.04
CA LEU A 121 -4.30 -11.89 4.55
C LEU A 121 -5.47 -11.90 3.56
N PHE A 122 -5.63 -10.83 2.80
CA PHE A 122 -6.69 -10.66 1.82
C PHE A 122 -6.38 -11.33 0.49
N SER A 123 -5.14 -11.21 0.00
CA SER A 123 -4.74 -11.79 -1.28
C SER A 123 -4.33 -13.27 -1.17
N ALA A 124 -3.88 -13.74 0.00
CA ALA A 124 -3.47 -15.14 0.21
C ALA A 124 -4.54 -16.19 -0.13
N PRO A 125 -5.81 -16.08 0.31
CA PRO A 125 -6.83 -17.07 -0.06
C PRO A 125 -7.10 -17.09 -1.56
N LEU A 126 -7.08 -15.93 -2.24
CA LEU A 126 -7.32 -15.82 -3.69
C LEU A 126 -6.17 -16.42 -4.51
N VAL A 127 -4.93 -16.20 -4.08
CA VAL A 127 -3.75 -16.90 -4.63
C VAL A 127 -3.87 -18.41 -4.38
N GLY A 128 -4.34 -18.79 -3.19
CA GLY A 128 -4.58 -20.19 -2.81
C GLY A 128 -5.56 -20.91 -3.72
N GLN A 129 -6.65 -20.25 -4.12
CA GLN A 129 -7.66 -20.77 -5.05
C GLN A 129 -7.17 -20.82 -6.51
N SER A 130 -6.21 -19.96 -6.87
CA SER A 130 -5.66 -19.89 -8.23
C SER A 130 -4.48 -20.86 -8.43
N ALA A 131 -3.74 -21.17 -7.37
CA ALA A 131 -2.64 -22.12 -7.41
C ALA A 131 -3.13 -23.57 -7.49
N GLU A 132 -2.34 -24.46 -8.09
CA GLU A 132 -2.63 -25.90 -8.04
C GLU A 132 -2.64 -26.41 -6.59
N ASN A 133 -3.48 -27.41 -6.30
CA ASN A 133 -3.58 -28.02 -4.97
C ASN A 133 -2.25 -28.59 -4.47
N SER A 134 -1.38 -29.03 -5.39
CA SER A 134 -0.03 -29.56 -5.14
C SER A 134 1.01 -28.49 -4.77
N SER A 135 0.70 -27.20 -4.97
CA SER A 135 1.64 -26.12 -4.70
C SER A 135 1.86 -25.93 -3.20
N SER A 136 3.13 -25.82 -2.78
CA SER A 136 3.48 -25.67 -1.36
C SER A 136 3.00 -24.32 -0.79
N PRO A 137 2.67 -24.26 0.51
CA PRO A 137 2.29 -23.01 1.18
C PRO A 137 3.34 -21.91 1.06
N GLU A 138 4.63 -22.27 1.13
CA GLU A 138 5.76 -21.34 1.05
C GLU A 138 5.83 -20.67 -0.32
N TRP A 139 5.61 -21.44 -1.39
CA TRP A 139 5.57 -20.90 -2.74
C TRP A 139 4.37 -19.97 -2.94
N LYS A 140 3.18 -20.35 -2.46
CA LYS A 140 1.97 -19.50 -2.51
C LYS A 140 2.21 -18.17 -1.79
N ALA A 141 2.85 -18.21 -0.61
CA ALA A 141 3.23 -17.03 0.14
C ALA A 141 4.25 -16.16 -0.62
N ALA A 142 5.26 -16.78 -1.24
CA ALA A 142 6.27 -16.07 -2.04
C ALA A 142 5.67 -15.39 -3.26
N VAL A 143 4.80 -16.07 -4.01
CA VAL A 143 4.04 -15.51 -5.15
C VAL A 143 3.19 -14.33 -4.69
N ASN A 144 2.41 -14.53 -3.63
CA ASN A 144 1.56 -13.49 -3.08
C ASN A 144 2.35 -12.25 -2.65
N TYR A 145 3.46 -12.47 -1.93
CA TYR A 145 4.32 -11.38 -1.48
C TYR A 145 4.95 -10.66 -2.68
N TRP A 146 5.57 -11.38 -3.60
CA TRP A 146 6.31 -10.79 -4.71
C TRP A 146 5.42 -9.95 -5.61
N PHE A 147 4.36 -10.53 -6.16
CA PHE A 147 3.52 -9.86 -7.15
C PHE A 147 2.68 -8.72 -6.57
N ARG A 148 2.47 -8.68 -5.25
CA ARG A 148 1.79 -7.55 -4.60
C ARG A 148 2.63 -6.25 -4.57
N HIS A 149 3.96 -6.34 -4.61
CA HIS A 149 4.83 -5.15 -4.49
C HIS A 149 5.40 -4.68 -5.84
N ILE A 150 5.01 -5.29 -6.96
CA ILE A 150 5.56 -4.91 -8.29
C ILE A 150 5.22 -3.46 -8.68
N LEU A 151 4.18 -2.87 -8.08
CA LEU A 151 3.73 -1.49 -8.37
C LEU A 151 4.20 -0.46 -7.33
N GLU A 152 4.81 -0.90 -6.22
CA GLU A 152 5.20 -0.04 -5.09
C GLU A 152 6.18 1.07 -5.48
N TYR A 153 6.98 0.86 -6.53
CA TYR A 153 8.00 1.79 -6.97
C TYR A 153 7.46 3.16 -7.44
N TRP A 154 6.29 3.18 -8.05
CA TRP A 154 5.77 4.37 -8.73
C TRP A 154 4.32 4.69 -8.40
N TRP A 155 3.59 3.75 -7.79
CA TRP A 155 2.16 3.94 -7.56
C TRP A 155 1.91 5.04 -6.52
N PRO A 156 1.11 6.09 -6.85
CA PRO A 156 1.08 7.34 -6.10
C PRO A 156 0.43 7.21 -4.72
N LEU A 157 -0.28 6.12 -4.46
CA LEU A 157 -0.92 5.87 -3.17
C LEU A 157 0.05 5.34 -2.12
N TYR A 158 1.24 4.84 -2.51
CA TYR A 158 2.19 4.28 -1.55
C TYR A 158 2.84 5.38 -0.70
N PRO A 159 2.87 5.22 0.64
CA PRO A 159 3.51 6.18 1.54
C PRO A 159 4.95 6.53 1.16
N VAL A 160 5.74 5.54 0.73
CA VAL A 160 7.13 5.76 0.30
C VAL A 160 7.22 6.71 -0.90
N VAL A 161 6.29 6.62 -1.84
CA VAL A 161 6.21 7.52 -3.01
C VAL A 161 5.84 8.93 -2.56
N ILE A 162 4.86 9.06 -1.65
CA ILE A 162 4.43 10.35 -1.12
C ILE A 162 5.58 11.06 -0.38
N VAL A 163 6.29 10.34 0.50
CA VAL A 163 7.44 10.87 1.24
C VAL A 163 8.60 11.20 0.30
N THR A 164 8.90 10.35 -0.67
CA THR A 164 9.94 10.64 -1.66
C THR A 164 9.63 11.93 -2.41
N LEU A 165 8.39 12.11 -2.85
CA LEU A 165 7.95 13.30 -3.57
C LEU A 165 7.73 14.55 -2.69
N SER A 166 7.90 14.46 -1.38
CA SER A 166 7.96 15.64 -0.49
C SER A 166 9.39 16.12 -0.25
N ILE A 167 10.37 15.21 -0.36
CA ILE A 167 11.79 15.50 -0.16
C ILE A 167 12.42 15.98 -1.48
N PHE A 168 12.08 15.35 -2.60
CA PHE A 168 12.62 15.69 -3.91
C PHE A 168 11.77 16.74 -4.62
N THR A 169 12.44 17.65 -5.34
CA THR A 169 11.82 18.69 -6.17
C THR A 169 11.30 18.18 -7.52
N LEU A 170 11.37 16.86 -7.75
CA LEU A 170 10.97 16.26 -9.01
C LEU A 170 9.45 16.29 -9.17
N GLN A 171 8.99 16.60 -10.39
CA GLN A 171 7.57 16.52 -10.74
C GLN A 171 7.08 15.08 -10.59
N THR A 172 5.90 14.89 -9.98
CA THR A 172 5.30 13.58 -9.69
C THR A 172 5.30 12.64 -10.90
N TRP A 173 4.85 13.12 -12.07
CA TRP A 173 4.77 12.29 -13.27
C TRP A 173 6.16 11.85 -13.78
N LYS A 174 7.20 12.69 -13.64
CA LYS A 174 8.57 12.32 -14.00
C LYS A 174 9.10 11.21 -13.09
N PHE A 175 8.83 11.31 -11.80
CA PHE A 175 9.22 10.29 -10.83
C PHE A 175 8.58 8.96 -11.20
N MET A 176 7.27 8.97 -11.43
CA MET A 176 6.52 7.78 -11.78
C MET A 176 7.07 7.12 -13.05
N LEU A 177 7.26 7.90 -14.13
CA LEU A 177 7.82 7.38 -15.39
C LEU A 177 9.20 6.76 -15.24
N LEU A 178 10.08 7.36 -14.42
CA LEU A 178 11.41 6.83 -14.15
C LEU A 178 11.39 5.54 -13.33
N GLN A 179 10.34 5.32 -12.54
CA GLN A 179 10.21 4.17 -11.65
C GLN A 179 9.42 2.99 -12.27
N ILE A 180 8.57 3.24 -13.28
CA ILE A 180 7.85 2.19 -14.03
C ILE A 180 8.76 1.06 -14.56
N PRO A 181 9.98 1.32 -15.09
CA PRO A 181 10.89 0.26 -15.51
C PRO A 181 11.15 -0.82 -14.45
N PHE A 182 11.17 -0.45 -13.16
CA PHE A 182 11.39 -1.40 -12.07
C PHE A 182 10.22 -2.37 -11.88
N THR A 183 8.99 -2.00 -12.25
CA THR A 183 7.87 -2.94 -12.30
C THR A 183 8.15 -4.06 -13.29
N PHE A 184 8.69 -3.75 -14.48
CA PHE A 184 9.02 -4.77 -15.47
C PHE A 184 10.18 -5.66 -15.00
N VAL A 185 11.20 -5.08 -14.39
CA VAL A 185 12.31 -5.86 -13.78
C VAL A 185 11.77 -6.81 -12.71
N SER A 186 10.92 -6.31 -11.81
CA SER A 186 10.32 -7.11 -10.73
C SER A 186 9.38 -8.19 -11.28
N LEU A 187 8.59 -7.87 -12.31
CA LEU A 187 7.72 -8.83 -13.00
C LEU A 187 8.53 -9.93 -13.67
N SER A 188 9.60 -9.57 -14.39
CA SER A 188 10.50 -10.54 -15.02
C SER A 188 11.17 -11.44 -13.99
N ALA A 189 11.71 -10.87 -12.92
CA ALA A 189 12.32 -11.66 -11.84
C ALA A 189 11.29 -12.62 -11.20
N GLY A 190 10.08 -12.14 -10.88
CA GLY A 190 9.01 -12.98 -10.34
C GLY A 190 8.63 -14.11 -11.29
N TYR A 191 8.54 -13.82 -12.59
CA TYR A 191 8.30 -14.85 -13.60
C TYR A 191 9.43 -15.89 -13.63
N PHE A 192 10.69 -15.46 -13.74
CA PHE A 192 11.85 -16.36 -13.87
C PHE A 192 12.06 -17.25 -12.63
N PHE A 193 11.91 -16.69 -11.42
CA PHE A 193 12.19 -17.41 -10.18
C PHE A 193 10.98 -18.15 -9.61
N LEU A 194 9.76 -17.63 -9.77
CA LEU A 194 8.56 -18.21 -9.13
C LEU A 194 7.65 -18.97 -10.08
N LEU A 195 7.47 -18.50 -11.33
CA LEU A 195 6.45 -19.06 -12.23
C LEU A 195 7.02 -19.98 -13.32
N ARG A 196 8.23 -19.74 -13.81
CA ARG A 196 8.82 -20.42 -14.98
C ARG A 196 8.83 -21.95 -14.89
N HIS A 197 9.06 -22.50 -13.70
CA HIS A 197 9.19 -23.95 -13.50
C HIS A 197 7.89 -24.61 -13.02
N LYS A 198 6.77 -23.87 -13.06
CA LYS A 198 5.46 -24.40 -12.70
C LYS A 198 4.69 -24.76 -13.96
N THR A 199 4.09 -25.94 -13.93
CA THR A 199 3.02 -26.29 -14.86
C THR A 199 1.78 -25.51 -14.45
N PHE A 200 1.07 -24.99 -15.44
CA PHE A 200 -0.19 -24.33 -15.24
C PHE A 200 -1.23 -25.12 -16.01
N SER A 201 -2.22 -25.62 -15.28
CA SER A 201 -3.36 -26.30 -15.90
C SER A 201 -4.39 -25.26 -16.32
N PHE A 202 -4.88 -25.38 -17.54
CA PHE A 202 -6.01 -24.60 -18.00
C PHE A 202 -7.29 -25.28 -17.55
N THR A 203 -7.87 -24.82 -16.46
CA THR A 203 -9.28 -25.07 -16.15
C THR A 203 -10.08 -23.92 -16.73
N ALA A 204 -10.83 -24.16 -17.81
CA ALA A 204 -11.88 -23.24 -18.22
C ALA A 204 -12.87 -23.14 -17.06
N ASP A 205 -13.08 -21.94 -16.54
CA ASP A 205 -14.15 -21.72 -15.58
C ASP A 205 -15.50 -21.86 -16.29
N ASP A 206 -16.48 -22.36 -15.54
CA ASP A 206 -17.85 -22.51 -16.01
C ASP A 206 -18.47 -21.11 -16.26
N PRO A 207 -18.83 -20.75 -17.50
CA PRO A 207 -19.33 -19.41 -17.83
C PRO A 207 -20.63 -19.05 -17.08
N ALA A 208 -21.32 -20.03 -16.50
CA ALA A 208 -22.51 -19.84 -15.67
C ALA A 208 -22.25 -19.05 -14.36
N SER A 209 -20.99 -18.98 -13.90
CA SER A 209 -20.60 -18.26 -12.66
C SER A 209 -20.44 -16.74 -12.81
N GLU A 210 -20.40 -16.20 -14.04
CA GLU A 210 -20.04 -14.79 -14.27
C GLU A 210 -21.22 -13.80 -14.23
N GLN A 211 -22.47 -14.26 -14.35
CA GLN A 211 -23.63 -13.36 -14.50
C GLN A 211 -23.98 -12.54 -13.24
N GLU A 212 -23.49 -12.92 -12.06
CA GLU A 212 -23.78 -12.24 -10.80
C GLU A 212 -22.60 -11.39 -10.25
N LEU A 213 -21.45 -11.39 -10.93
CA LEU A 213 -20.27 -10.67 -10.45
C LEU A 213 -20.32 -9.18 -10.81
N PRO A 214 -19.83 -8.28 -9.92
CA PRO A 214 -19.72 -6.88 -10.27
C PRO A 214 -18.73 -6.66 -11.42
N SER A 215 -19.02 -5.69 -12.29
CA SER A 215 -18.08 -5.28 -13.33
C SER A 215 -16.75 -4.83 -12.72
N ILE A 216 -15.63 -5.23 -13.32
CA ILE A 216 -14.29 -4.81 -12.86
C ILE A 216 -14.16 -3.29 -12.78
N VAL A 217 -14.85 -2.56 -13.66
CA VAL A 217 -14.86 -1.09 -13.63
C VAL A 217 -15.42 -0.60 -12.31
N GLN A 218 -16.50 -1.21 -11.80
CA GLN A 218 -17.06 -0.84 -10.49
C GLN A 218 -16.12 -1.19 -9.33
N VAL A 219 -15.33 -2.26 -9.46
CA VAL A 219 -14.34 -2.66 -8.45
C VAL A 219 -13.16 -1.70 -8.41
N LEU A 220 -12.67 -1.25 -9.57
CA LEU A 220 -11.51 -0.38 -9.69
C LEU A 220 -11.84 1.12 -9.63
N LEU A 221 -13.10 1.51 -9.86
CA LEU A 221 -13.53 2.91 -9.87
C LEU A 221 -13.12 3.70 -8.61
N PRO A 222 -13.29 3.18 -7.38
CA PRO A 222 -12.78 3.84 -6.17
C PRO A 222 -11.28 4.18 -6.26
N ILE A 223 -10.45 3.22 -6.69
CA ILE A 223 -9.01 3.42 -6.82
C ILE A 223 -8.70 4.47 -7.88
N ILE A 224 -9.39 4.42 -9.02
CA ILE A 224 -9.23 5.38 -10.11
C ILE A 224 -9.53 6.80 -9.60
N ILE A 225 -10.61 6.99 -8.83
CA ILE A 225 -10.96 8.28 -8.25
C ILE A 225 -9.88 8.77 -7.29
N ILE A 226 -9.36 7.91 -6.42
CA ILE A 226 -8.29 8.27 -5.48
C ILE A 226 -7.03 8.69 -6.24
N VAL A 227 -6.63 7.93 -7.25
CA VAL A 227 -5.44 8.23 -8.07
C VAL A 227 -5.62 9.55 -8.81
N LEU A 228 -6.75 9.74 -9.50
CA LEU A 228 -7.04 10.98 -10.22
C LEU A 228 -7.06 12.19 -9.28
N ALA A 229 -7.69 12.06 -8.10
CA ALA A 229 -7.67 13.11 -7.10
C ALA A 229 -6.24 13.44 -6.66
N THR A 230 -5.44 12.42 -6.33
CA THR A 230 -4.05 12.54 -5.88
C THR A 230 -3.15 13.21 -6.93
N LEU A 231 -3.39 12.97 -8.22
CA LEU A 231 -2.58 13.54 -9.30
C LEU A 231 -3.04 14.94 -9.74
N LEU A 232 -4.36 15.21 -9.74
CA LEU A 232 -4.93 16.42 -10.35
C LEU A 232 -5.25 17.53 -9.35
N LEU A 233 -5.63 17.21 -8.11
CA LEU A 233 -6.02 18.20 -7.11
C LEU A 233 -4.89 18.90 -6.33
N PRO A 234 -3.61 18.44 -6.31
CA PRO A 234 -2.59 19.13 -5.50
C PRO A 234 -2.41 20.60 -5.86
N GLY A 235 -2.48 20.94 -7.16
CA GLY A 235 -2.40 22.32 -7.63
C GLY A 235 -3.60 23.19 -7.21
N PHE A 236 -4.78 22.59 -7.05
CA PHE A 236 -5.96 23.28 -6.53
C PHE A 236 -5.80 23.61 -5.04
N PHE A 237 -5.38 22.64 -4.22
CA PHE A 237 -5.13 22.86 -2.79
C PHE A 237 -4.01 23.87 -2.54
N HIS A 238 -2.94 23.82 -3.33
CA HIS A 238 -1.85 24.80 -3.24
C HIS A 238 -2.31 26.22 -3.58
N LYS A 239 -3.25 26.40 -4.53
CA LYS A 239 -3.81 27.72 -4.87
C LYS A 239 -4.72 28.27 -3.78
N ILE A 240 -5.57 27.44 -3.17
CA ILE A 240 -6.51 27.87 -2.12
C ILE A 240 -5.77 28.11 -0.80
N MET A 241 -4.74 27.31 -0.51
CA MET A 241 -3.96 27.39 0.71
C MET A 241 -2.47 27.49 0.36
N PRO A 242 -1.98 28.68 -0.05
CA PRO A 242 -0.60 28.89 -0.52
C PRO A 242 0.48 28.64 0.53
N GLY A 243 0.12 28.55 1.82
CA GLY A 243 1.02 28.17 2.91
C GLY A 243 1.22 26.66 3.09
N LEU A 244 0.51 25.81 2.33
CA LEU A 244 0.66 24.37 2.46
C LEU A 244 1.96 23.87 1.82
N ASN A 245 2.66 23.03 2.58
CA ASN A 245 3.71 22.17 2.05
C ASN A 245 3.16 21.30 0.89
N PRO A 246 3.91 21.14 -0.22
CA PRO A 246 3.56 20.20 -1.29
C PRO A 246 3.12 18.80 -0.82
N ALA A 247 3.70 18.28 0.26
CA ALA A 247 3.32 17.01 0.85
C ALA A 247 1.87 17.03 1.38
N SER A 248 1.54 18.07 2.15
CA SER A 248 0.20 18.27 2.70
C SER A 248 -0.85 18.43 1.60
N SER A 249 -0.55 19.18 0.52
CA SER A 249 -1.46 19.32 -0.63
C SER A 249 -1.73 17.97 -1.32
N LYS A 250 -0.71 17.11 -1.46
CA LYS A 250 -0.88 15.76 -2.03
C LYS A 250 -1.70 14.86 -1.11
N LEU A 251 -1.42 14.86 0.18
CA LEU A 251 -2.17 14.05 1.16
C LEU A 251 -3.63 14.49 1.30
N LEU A 252 -3.93 15.79 1.21
CA LEU A 252 -5.30 16.32 1.16
C LEU A 252 -6.04 15.93 -0.14
N SER A 253 -5.32 15.93 -1.26
CA SER A 253 -5.85 15.47 -2.54
C SER A 253 -6.24 13.99 -2.48
N MET A 254 -5.36 13.16 -1.90
CA MET A 254 -5.63 11.74 -1.68
C MET A 254 -6.81 11.53 -0.73
N LEU A 255 -6.85 12.28 0.39
CA LEU A 255 -7.95 12.23 1.36
C LEU A 255 -9.29 12.56 0.70
N THR A 256 -9.32 13.58 -0.16
CA THR A 256 -10.51 13.96 -0.92
C THR A 256 -10.98 12.82 -1.82
N GLY A 257 -10.06 12.20 -2.56
CA GLY A 257 -10.36 11.03 -3.39
C GLY A 257 -10.87 9.84 -2.59
N LEU A 258 -10.31 9.58 -1.41
CA LEU A 258 -10.74 8.53 -0.49
C LEU A 258 -12.15 8.77 0.03
N VAL A 259 -12.45 9.99 0.50
CA VAL A 259 -13.78 10.35 1.01
C VAL A 259 -14.84 10.19 -0.08
N ILE A 260 -14.58 10.68 -1.30
CA ILE A 260 -15.50 10.51 -2.44
C ILE A 260 -15.71 9.02 -2.75
N SER A 261 -14.63 8.25 -2.77
CA SER A 261 -14.67 6.82 -3.09
C SER A 261 -15.44 6.01 -2.04
N LEU A 262 -15.22 6.29 -0.76
CA LEU A 262 -15.96 5.65 0.32
C LEU A 262 -17.44 6.05 0.32
N ALA A 263 -17.76 7.31 0.01
CA ALA A 263 -19.15 7.73 -0.17
C ALA A 263 -19.82 6.97 -1.32
N LEU A 264 -19.15 6.84 -2.46
CA LEU A 264 -19.64 6.06 -3.60
C LEU A 264 -19.90 4.60 -3.25
N ILE A 265 -18.98 3.95 -2.53
CA ILE A 265 -19.16 2.57 -2.06
C ILE A 265 -20.36 2.49 -1.09
N ARG A 266 -20.45 3.43 -0.15
CA ARG A 266 -21.49 3.48 0.90
C ARG A 266 -22.90 3.64 0.34
N PHE A 267 -23.06 4.44 -0.73
CA PHE A 267 -24.35 4.69 -1.37
C PHE A 267 -24.64 3.70 -2.51
N GLY A 268 -23.61 3.16 -3.16
CA GLY A 268 -23.75 2.21 -4.27
C GLY A 268 -23.96 0.76 -3.86
N ARG A 269 -23.54 0.34 -2.65
CA ARG A 269 -23.63 -1.06 -2.20
C ARG A 269 -24.10 -1.23 -0.75
N ALA A 270 -25.37 -1.59 -0.59
CA ALA A 270 -26.03 -1.75 0.70
C ALA A 270 -25.37 -2.81 1.62
N ASN A 271 -24.82 -3.90 1.05
CA ASN A 271 -24.17 -4.97 1.83
C ASN A 271 -22.82 -4.53 2.43
N TYR A 272 -22.05 -3.72 1.72
CA TYR A 272 -20.74 -3.24 2.20
C TYR A 272 -20.91 -2.15 3.27
N SER A 273 -21.91 -1.29 3.08
CA SER A 273 -22.27 -0.22 4.01
C SER A 273 -22.43 -0.64 5.48
N ARG A 274 -22.83 -1.89 5.76
CA ARG A 274 -23.10 -2.35 7.13
C ARG A 274 -21.86 -2.76 7.91
N LYS A 275 -20.75 -3.07 7.23
CA LYS A 275 -19.46 -3.48 7.82
C LYS A 275 -18.38 -2.40 7.73
N MET A 276 -18.64 -1.30 7.01
CA MET A 276 -17.70 -0.21 6.84
C MET A 276 -17.32 0.39 8.19
N PHE A 277 -16.01 0.51 8.46
CA PHE A 277 -15.44 0.99 9.71
C PHE A 277 -15.62 0.12 10.96
N SER A 278 -16.22 -1.07 10.86
CA SER A 278 -16.35 -1.96 12.05
C SER A 278 -15.00 -2.40 12.59
N ASP A 279 -14.00 -2.44 11.72
CA ASP A 279 -12.68 -3.00 12.03
C ASP A 279 -11.65 -1.91 12.38
N LEU A 280 -11.95 -0.62 12.15
CA LEU A 280 -11.04 0.50 12.42
C LEU A 280 -10.62 0.59 13.89
N PHE A 281 -11.47 0.19 14.83
CA PHE A 281 -11.22 0.27 16.27
C PHE A 281 -10.77 -1.06 16.89
N THR A 282 -10.41 -2.06 16.09
CA THR A 282 -9.92 -3.33 16.63
C THR A 282 -8.47 -3.23 17.11
N LEU A 283 -8.09 -4.03 18.11
CA LEU A 283 -6.71 -4.13 18.62
C LEU A 283 -5.69 -4.49 17.52
N LYS A 284 -6.14 -5.19 16.46
CA LYS A 284 -5.32 -5.48 15.28
C LYS A 284 -4.95 -4.20 14.53
N THR A 285 -5.90 -3.31 14.32
CA THR A 285 -5.70 -2.02 13.66
C THR A 285 -4.84 -1.09 14.52
N LEU A 286 -5.02 -1.10 15.84
CA LEU A 286 -4.17 -0.36 16.78
C LEU A 286 -2.71 -0.85 16.73
N ASN A 287 -2.48 -2.15 16.69
CA ASN A 287 -1.13 -2.73 16.53
C ASN A 287 -0.52 -2.39 15.16
N VAL A 288 -1.33 -2.34 14.11
CA VAL A 288 -0.92 -1.88 12.78
C VAL A 288 -0.46 -0.42 12.85
N PHE A 289 -1.22 0.47 13.48
CA PHE A 289 -0.81 1.87 13.68
C PHE A 289 0.45 1.99 14.54
N LEU A 290 0.59 1.22 15.62
CA LEU A 290 1.80 1.22 16.45
C LEU A 290 3.03 0.64 15.72
N THR A 291 2.81 -0.24 14.74
CA THR A 291 3.89 -0.83 13.95
C THR A 291 4.28 0.05 12.75
N LEU A 292 3.34 0.81 12.18
CA LEU A 292 3.55 1.58 10.93
C LEU A 292 3.56 3.10 11.09
N GLY A 293 2.91 3.63 12.12
CA GLY A 293 2.81 5.07 12.41
C GLY A 293 3.85 5.57 13.41
N GLY A 294 4.96 4.83 13.58
CA GLY A 294 6.11 5.28 14.36
C GLY A 294 6.66 6.62 13.91
#